data_AF-A0AAP5YTY1-F1
#
_entry.id   AF-A0AAP5YTY1-F1
#
_cell.length_a   1.000
_cell.length_b   1.000
_cell.length_c   1.000
_cell.angle_alpha   90.00
_cell.angle_beta   90.00
_cell.angle_gamma   90.00
#
_symmetry.space_group_name_H-M   'P 1'
#
loop_
_entity.id
_entity.type
_entity.pdbx_description
1 polymer ?
#
loop_
_entity_poly.entity_id
_entity_poly.type
_entity_poly.pdbx_seq_one_letter_code
_entity_poly.pdbx_strand_id
1 'polypeptide(L)'
;MVLETDGYLALIEHLSLNLDIFTTEIGDTGSESIEDVVTDMVASNIMAIFEQNPELHSSVRFKLLKEADAVVEDLGEILAGVWHKKATNEQITFLDEYIALVKNLFDNAVATYD
;
A
#
# COMPACT_ATOMS: atom_id res chain seq x y z
N MET A 1 -8.62 4.98 11.17
CA MET A 1 -7.99 6.32 11.14
C MET A 1 -7.56 6.70 9.73
N VAL A 2 -6.92 5.78 8.99
CA VAL A 2 -6.76 5.88 7.53
C VAL A 2 -7.75 4.95 6.85
N LEU A 3 -7.85 3.69 7.31
CA LEU A 3 -8.69 2.66 6.69
C LEU A 3 -10.19 2.95 6.76
N GLU A 4 -10.61 3.83 7.68
CA GLU A 4 -12.02 4.22 7.89
C GLU A 4 -12.42 5.43 7.04
N THR A 5 -11.49 5.99 6.26
CA THR A 5 -11.75 7.17 5.45
C THR A 5 -12.42 6.80 4.13
N ASP A 6 -13.29 7.67 3.63
CA ASP A 6 -13.86 7.54 2.27
C ASP A 6 -12.74 7.47 1.21
N GLY A 7 -11.60 8.13 1.48
CA GLY A 7 -10.41 8.05 0.63
C GLY A 7 -9.87 6.64 0.51
N TYR A 8 -9.74 5.90 1.62
CA TYR A 8 -9.25 4.52 1.58
C TYR A 8 -10.24 3.59 0.88
N LEU A 9 -11.54 3.73 1.16
CA LEU A 9 -12.58 2.95 0.47
C LEU A 9 -12.56 3.18 -1.05
N ALA A 10 -12.35 4.43 -1.48
CA ALA A 10 -12.20 4.76 -2.89
C ALA A 10 -10.94 4.14 -3.52
N LEU A 11 -9.84 4.00 -2.77
CA LEU A 11 -8.66 3.28 -3.26
C LEU A 11 -8.95 1.79 -3.42
N ILE A 12 -9.62 1.15 -2.46
CA ILE A 12 -10.02 -0.27 -2.58
C ILE A 12 -10.91 -0.49 -3.81
N GLU A 13 -11.87 0.42 -4.06
CA GLU A 13 -12.69 0.40 -5.27
C GLU A 13 -11.82 0.57 -6.53
N HIS A 14 -10.88 1.52 -6.52
CA HIS A 14 -9.96 1.75 -7.62
C HIS A 14 -9.12 0.51 -7.95
N LEU A 15 -8.57 -0.18 -6.94
CA LEU A 15 -7.87 -1.45 -7.13
C LEU A 15 -8.80 -2.50 -7.76
N SER A 16 -10.02 -2.63 -7.23
CA SER A 16 -11.00 -3.61 -7.70
C SER A 16 -11.39 -3.40 -9.17
N LEU A 17 -11.46 -2.14 -9.62
CA LEU A 17 -11.75 -1.78 -11.01
C LEU A 17 -10.60 -2.07 -11.98
N ASN A 18 -9.37 -2.28 -11.48
CA ASN A 18 -8.16 -2.50 -12.27
C ASN A 18 -7.54 -3.88 -12.02
N LEU A 19 -8.31 -4.85 -11.51
CA LEU A 19 -7.83 -6.21 -11.25
C LEU A 19 -7.38 -6.96 -12.51
N ASP A 20 -7.84 -6.53 -13.68
CA ASP A 20 -7.45 -7.10 -14.97
C ASP A 20 -5.94 -6.97 -15.25
N ILE A 21 -5.29 -5.91 -14.76
CA ILE A 21 -3.83 -5.75 -14.80
C ILE A 21 -3.10 -6.95 -14.16
N PHE A 22 -3.69 -7.50 -13.09
CA PHE A 22 -3.13 -8.61 -12.33
C PHE A 22 -3.43 -9.98 -12.94
N THR A 23 -4.30 -10.05 -13.94
CA THR A 23 -4.59 -11.32 -14.66
C THR A 23 -3.56 -11.64 -15.75
N THR A 24 -2.74 -10.66 -16.14
CA THR A 24 -1.74 -10.81 -17.19
C THR A 24 -0.42 -11.32 -16.63
N GLU A 25 -0.02 -12.53 -17.03
CA GLU A 25 1.30 -13.11 -16.71
C GLU A 25 2.35 -12.83 -17.79
N ILE A 26 1.99 -12.05 -18.82
CA ILE A 26 2.84 -11.74 -19.96
C ILE A 26 3.55 -10.41 -19.69
N GLY A 27 4.87 -10.46 -19.52
CA GLY A 27 5.67 -9.26 -19.32
C GLY A 27 7.08 -9.59 -18.86
N ASP A 28 7.88 -8.55 -18.67
CA ASP A 28 9.14 -8.67 -17.95
C ASP A 28 8.82 -8.83 -16.46
N THR A 29 9.17 -9.99 -15.92
CA THR A 29 8.94 -10.37 -14.52
C THR A 29 10.26 -10.49 -13.81
N GLY A 30 10.41 -9.78 -12.69
CA GLY A 30 11.57 -9.91 -11.82
C GLY A 30 11.62 -11.24 -11.05
N SER A 31 12.29 -11.20 -9.90
CA SER A 31 12.27 -12.31 -8.94
C SER A 31 11.21 -12.17 -7.86
N GLU A 32 10.75 -10.95 -7.61
CA GLU A 32 9.87 -10.60 -6.50
C GLU A 32 8.40 -10.94 -6.80
N SER A 33 7.71 -11.44 -5.80
CA SER A 33 6.26 -11.64 -5.86
C SER A 33 5.51 -10.33 -5.66
N ILE A 34 4.21 -10.31 -5.98
CA ILE A 34 3.33 -9.17 -5.67
C ILE A 34 3.37 -8.88 -4.16
N GLU A 35 3.35 -9.93 -3.33
CA GLU A 35 3.50 -9.82 -1.87
C GLU A 35 4.79 -9.08 -1.46
N ASP A 36 5.94 -9.50 -2.01
CA ASP A 36 7.23 -8.89 -1.69
C ASP A 36 7.22 -7.39 -2.05
N VAL A 37 6.77 -7.09 -3.28
CA VAL A 37 6.71 -5.71 -3.79
C VAL A 37 5.80 -4.84 -2.93
N VAL A 38 4.59 -5.29 -2.63
CA VAL A 38 3.63 -4.52 -1.81
C VAL A 38 4.16 -4.31 -0.40
N THR A 39 4.69 -5.36 0.23
CA THR A 39 5.20 -5.28 1.60
C THR A 39 6.34 -4.27 1.69
N ASP A 40 7.28 -4.32 0.75
CA ASP A 40 8.43 -3.41 0.71
C ASP A 40 8.02 -1.96 0.44
N MET A 41 7.08 -1.74 -0.49
CA MET A 41 6.57 -0.40 -0.81
C MET A 41 5.80 0.22 0.37
N VAL A 42 4.92 -0.55 1.03
CA VAL A 42 4.17 -0.06 2.20
C VAL A 42 5.12 0.24 3.36
N ALA A 43 6.05 -0.68 3.66
CA ALA A 43 7.04 -0.48 4.72
C ALA A 43 7.90 0.77 4.46
N SER A 44 8.41 0.93 3.24
CA SER A 44 9.23 2.08 2.85
C SER A 44 8.48 3.39 3.00
N ASN A 45 7.22 3.44 2.59
CA ASN A 45 6.39 4.64 2.70
C ASN A 45 6.12 5.04 4.15
N ILE A 46 5.84 4.07 5.03
CA ILE A 46 5.62 4.34 6.46
C ILE A 46 6.90 4.82 7.13
N MET A 47 8.05 4.23 6.80
CA MET A 47 9.33 4.72 7.33
C MET A 47 9.62 6.15 6.86
N ALA A 48 9.37 6.47 5.59
CA ALA A 48 9.50 7.82 5.07
C ALA A 48 8.62 8.83 5.81
N ILE A 49 7.38 8.45 6.16
CA ILE A 49 6.48 9.28 6.98
C ILE A 49 7.08 9.54 8.36
N PHE A 50 7.66 8.54 9.01
CA PHE A 50 8.27 8.71 10.34
C PHE A 50 9.55 9.53 10.32
N GLU A 51 10.33 9.45 9.24
CA GLU A 51 11.51 10.28 9.02
C GLU A 51 11.13 11.75 8.76
N GLN A 52 10.05 11.98 8.01
CA GLN A 52 9.50 13.32 7.74
C GLN A 52 8.90 13.97 9.00
N ASN A 53 8.44 13.17 9.97
CA ASN A 53 7.75 13.63 11.18
C ASN A 53 8.47 13.13 12.45
N PRO A 54 9.69 13.63 12.76
CA PRO A 54 10.49 13.13 13.89
C PRO A 54 9.81 13.33 15.25
N GLU A 55 9.02 14.39 15.40
CA GLU A 55 8.31 14.73 16.64
C GLU A 55 7.06 13.87 16.89
N LEU A 56 6.67 13.02 15.94
CA LEU A 56 5.47 12.19 16.06
C LEU A 56 5.58 11.23 17.24
N HIS A 57 4.62 11.32 18.17
CA HIS A 57 4.62 10.52 19.38
C HIS A 57 4.55 9.01 19.09
N SER A 58 5.24 8.21 19.92
CA SER A 58 5.35 6.76 19.74
C SER A 58 4.00 6.03 19.69
N SER A 59 3.00 6.50 20.42
CA SER A 59 1.64 5.95 20.37
C SER A 59 0.97 6.12 19.01
N VAL A 60 1.23 7.25 18.32
CA VAL A 60 0.69 7.52 16.98
C VAL A 60 1.45 6.69 15.95
N ARG A 61 2.79 6.63 16.06
CA ARG A 61 3.63 5.74 15.22
C ARG A 61 3.17 4.28 15.27
N PHE A 62 2.89 3.77 16.46
CA PHE A 62 2.38 2.40 16.63
C PHE A 62 1.00 2.19 15.99
N LYS A 63 0.12 3.20 16.04
CA LYS A 63 -1.18 3.14 15.38
C LYS A 63 -1.04 3.14 13.86
N LEU A 64 -0.13 3.96 13.31
CA LEU A 64 0.14 4.01 11.87
C LEU A 64 0.75 2.70 11.36
N LEU A 65 1.66 2.08 12.12
CA LEU A 65 2.20 0.75 11.79
C LEU A 65 1.08 -0.29 11.68
N LYS A 66 0.15 -0.33 12.65
CA LYS A 66 -0.99 -1.26 12.59
C LYS A 66 -1.89 -1.03 11.38
N GLU A 67 -2.13 0.24 11.02
CA GLU A 67 -2.94 0.55 9.84
C GLU A 67 -2.19 0.16 8.57
N ALA A 68 -0.87 0.32 8.52
CA ALA A 68 -0.06 -0.15 7.39
C ALA A 68 -0.09 -1.68 7.23
N ASP A 69 0.03 -2.43 8.33
CA ASP A 69 -0.10 -3.89 8.32
C ASP A 69 -1.48 -4.31 7.76
N ALA A 70 -2.54 -3.61 8.17
CA ALA A 70 -3.89 -3.85 7.68
C ALA A 70 -4.06 -3.53 6.18
N VAL A 71 -3.35 -2.52 5.64
CA VAL A 71 -3.33 -2.28 4.19
C VAL A 71 -2.74 -3.48 3.45
N VAL A 72 -1.64 -4.05 3.94
CA VAL A 72 -1.03 -5.23 3.31
C VAL A 72 -1.98 -6.43 3.38
N GLU A 73 -2.67 -6.62 4.51
CA GLU A 73 -3.69 -7.66 4.68
C GLU A 73 -4.83 -7.51 3.66
N ASP A 74 -5.42 -6.31 3.55
CA ASP A 74 -6.50 -6.03 2.58
C ASP A 74 -6.06 -6.28 1.13
N LEU A 75 -4.85 -5.84 0.76
CA LEU A 75 -4.30 -6.08 -0.58
C LEU A 75 -4.07 -7.56 -0.85
N GLY A 76 -3.58 -8.29 0.15
CA GLY A 76 -3.42 -9.74 0.08
C GLY A 76 -4.74 -10.47 -0.10
N GLU A 77 -5.82 -10.03 0.55
CA GLU A 77 -7.16 -10.60 0.36
C GLU A 77 -7.70 -10.33 -1.05
N ILE A 78 -7.61 -9.09 -1.52
CA ILE A 78 -8.12 -8.69 -2.84
C ILE A 78 -7.34 -9.39 -3.97
N LEU A 79 -6.03 -9.54 -3.80
CA LEU A 79 -5.12 -10.13 -4.79
C LEU A 79 -4.81 -11.61 -4.51
N ALA A 80 -5.58 -12.30 -3.65
CA ALA A 80 -5.26 -13.65 -3.17
C ALA A 80 -4.95 -14.66 -4.28
N GLY A 81 -5.60 -14.54 -5.45
CA GLY A 81 -5.37 -15.44 -6.59
C GLY A 81 -4.01 -15.27 -7.30
N VAL A 82 -3.32 -14.16 -7.05
CA VAL A 82 -2.05 -13.79 -7.70
C VAL A 82 -0.97 -13.34 -6.71
N TRP A 83 -1.30 -13.18 -5.43
CA TRP A 83 -0.43 -12.59 -4.39
C TRP A 83 1.00 -13.12 -4.38
N HIS A 84 1.16 -14.44 -4.52
CA HIS A 84 2.48 -15.11 -4.51
C HIS A 84 3.09 -15.30 -5.91
N LYS A 85 2.48 -14.75 -6.97
CA LYS A 85 3.03 -14.77 -8.32
C LYS A 85 4.03 -13.64 -8.50
N LYS A 86 4.98 -13.85 -9.41
CA LYS A 86 5.95 -12.83 -9.78
C LYS A 86 5.25 -11.61 -10.36
N ALA A 87 5.61 -10.43 -9.86
CA ALA A 87 5.08 -9.19 -10.37
C ALA A 87 5.69 -8.85 -11.74
N THR A 88 4.86 -8.42 -12.68
CA THR A 88 5.30 -7.81 -13.94
C THR A 88 5.63 -6.33 -13.73
N ASN A 89 6.44 -5.74 -14.60
CA ASN A 89 6.74 -4.30 -14.52
C ASN A 89 5.49 -3.40 -14.59
N GLU A 90 4.44 -3.82 -15.30
CA GLU A 90 3.16 -3.10 -15.36
C GLU A 90 2.43 -3.15 -14.01
N GLN A 91 2.38 -4.33 -13.38
CA GLN A 91 1.80 -4.51 -12.05
C GLN A 91 2.58 -3.70 -11.00
N ILE A 92 3.91 -3.70 -11.06
CA ILE A 92 4.77 -2.91 -10.15
C ILE A 92 4.48 -1.42 -10.32
N THR A 93 4.35 -0.94 -11.55
CA THR A 93 4.05 0.48 -11.83
C THR A 93 2.69 0.87 -11.25
N PHE A 94 1.67 0.04 -11.46
CA PHE A 94 0.35 0.26 -10.87
C PHE A 94 0.40 0.27 -9.33
N LEU A 95 1.12 -0.69 -8.73
CA LEU A 95 1.28 -0.76 -7.28
C LEU A 95 2.02 0.45 -6.70
N ASP A 96 3.05 0.95 -7.37
CA ASP A 96 3.78 2.16 -6.97
C ASP A 96 2.84 3.38 -6.92
N GLU A 97 2.06 3.60 -7.98
CA GLU A 97 1.07 4.68 -8.04
C GLU A 97 -0.02 4.51 -6.97
N TYR A 98 -0.55 3.29 -6.81
CA TYR A 98 -1.56 2.97 -5.82
C TYR A 98 -1.07 3.25 -4.40
N ILE A 99 0.12 2.75 -4.04
CA ILE A 99 0.66 2.88 -2.69
C ILE A 99 1.08 4.34 -2.43
N ALA A 100 1.50 5.10 -3.44
CA ALA A 100 1.69 6.55 -3.29
C ALA A 100 0.38 7.27 -2.91
N LEU A 101 -0.77 6.86 -3.47
CA LEU A 101 -2.08 7.39 -3.05
C LEU A 101 -2.41 6.99 -1.60
N VAL A 102 -2.11 5.75 -1.21
CA VAL A 102 -2.26 5.31 0.19
C VAL A 102 -1.38 6.18 1.12
N LYS A 103 -0.12 6.42 0.77
CA LYS A 103 0.79 7.28 1.54
C LYS A 103 0.18 8.67 1.77
N ASN A 104 -0.45 9.27 0.76
CA ASN A 104 -1.11 10.57 0.91
C ASN A 104 -2.21 10.54 1.98
N LEU A 105 -2.93 9.42 2.16
CA LEU A 105 -3.91 9.28 3.24
C LEU A 105 -3.24 9.25 4.62
N PHE A 106 -2.10 8.56 4.73
CA PHE A 106 -1.30 8.56 5.97
C PHE A 106 -0.70 9.93 6.27
N ASP A 107 -0.16 10.63 5.28
CA ASP A 107 0.37 11.99 5.43
C ASP A 107 -0.72 12.94 5.95
N ASN A 108 -1.93 12.87 5.37
CA ASN A 108 -3.07 13.65 5.85
C ASN A 108 -3.47 13.30 7.29
N ALA A 109 -3.44 12.01 7.65
CA ALA A 109 -3.72 11.59 9.02
C ALA A 109 -2.67 12.13 10.00
N VAL A 110 -1.39 12.15 9.64
CA VAL A 110 -0.31 12.72 10.46
C VAL A 110 -0.47 14.23 10.64
N ALA A 111 -0.83 14.96 9.58
CA ALA A 111 -1.06 16.40 9.64
C ALA A 111 -2.19 16.83 10.60
N THR A 112 -3.05 15.90 11.04
CA THR A 112 -4.05 16.18 12.09
C THR A 112 -3.49 16.17 13.51
N TYR A 113 -2.23 15.74 13.68
CA TYR A 113 -1.52 15.67 14.97
C TYR A 113 -0.45 16.75 15.16
N ASP A 114 -0.24 17.60 14.14
CA ASP A 114 0.55 18.84 14.23
C ASP A 114 -0.21 19.94 14.99
#